data_AF-A0A0H5BBC3-F1
#
_entry.id   AF-A0A0H5BBC3-F1
#
_cell.length_a   1.000
_cell.length_b   1.000
_cell.length_c   1.000
_cell.angle_alpha   90.00
_cell.angle_beta   90.00
_cell.angle_gamma   90.00
#
_symmetry.space_group_name_H-M   'P 1'
#
loop_
_entity.id
_entity.type
_entity.pdbx_description
1 polymer ?
#
loop_
_entity_poly.entity_id
_entity_poly.type
_entity_poly.pdbx_seq_one_letter_code
_entity_poly.pdbx_strand_id
1 'polypeptide(L)'
;VVAGRDIESTGFAWWSGNARLINVSGKLLGAHVAHAGIMVFWTGAMTLFEVSHFIPEKPLYEQGFILIPHLATLGWGVGPGGEIVNTYPYFVVGAVHLVSSAVLGFGGIYHSLIGPDTLEESFPFFGYDWRDKNKMTSILGIHLIFLGLGALLFVARAMSGNVFSFGLYDTWAPGGGDVRFIDNPTINPFIIFGYVFKSPFGGDGW
;
A
#
# COMPACT_ATOMS: atom_id res chain seq x y z
N VAL A 1 4.01 5.00 39.20
CA VAL A 1 4.81 4.77 37.97
C VAL A 1 4.09 3.70 37.17
N VAL A 2 3.80 3.95 35.89
CA VAL A 2 3.18 2.92 35.02
C VAL A 2 4.29 1.94 34.65
N ALA A 3 4.23 0.73 35.18
CA ALA A 3 5.22 -0.31 34.88
C ALA A 3 5.31 -0.54 33.35
N GLY A 4 6.51 -0.85 32.84
CA GLY A 4 6.73 -1.15 31.43
C GLY A 4 6.97 0.07 30.52
N ARG A 5 7.13 1.28 31.09
CA ARG A 5 7.34 2.53 30.32
C ARG A 5 8.60 3.31 30.69
N ASP A 6 9.46 2.75 31.53
CA ASP A 6 10.73 3.35 31.94
C ASP A 6 11.89 2.37 31.71
N ILE A 7 13.12 2.85 31.87
CA ILE A 7 14.31 2.02 31.61
C ILE A 7 14.51 0.99 32.73
N GLU A 8 14.14 1.35 33.95
CA GLU A 8 14.31 0.52 35.15
C GLU A 8 13.46 -0.75 35.07
N SER A 9 12.24 -0.67 34.53
CA SER A 9 11.32 -1.82 34.40
C SER A 9 11.53 -2.65 33.13
N THR A 10 12.09 -2.08 32.07
CA THR A 10 12.17 -2.76 30.75
C THR A 10 13.59 -3.02 30.25
N GLY A 11 14.61 -2.37 30.82
CA GLY A 11 15.98 -2.41 30.32
C GLY A 11 16.23 -1.64 29.01
N PHE A 12 15.23 -0.88 28.51
CA PHE A 12 15.35 -0.11 27.26
C PHE A 12 15.27 1.39 27.54
N ALA A 13 16.25 2.14 27.05
CA ALA A 13 16.27 3.59 27.12
C ALA A 13 15.19 4.22 26.21
N TRP A 14 14.91 5.51 26.38
CA TRP A 14 13.82 6.18 25.67
C TRP A 14 13.97 6.17 24.13
N TRP A 15 15.20 6.27 23.62
CA TRP A 15 15.49 6.27 22.18
C TRP A 15 15.30 4.89 21.54
N SER A 16 15.25 3.81 22.34
CA SER A 16 14.86 2.46 21.94
C SER A 16 13.51 2.06 22.55
N GLY A 17 12.67 3.04 22.90
CA GLY A 17 11.44 2.83 23.66
C GLY A 17 10.44 1.88 22.99
N ASN A 18 10.44 1.78 21.66
CA ASN A 18 9.57 0.83 20.95
C ASN A 18 9.94 -0.64 21.20
N ALA A 19 11.18 -0.94 21.60
CA ALA A 19 11.58 -2.30 22.00
C ALA A 19 10.83 -2.79 23.25
N ARG A 20 10.24 -1.88 24.03
CA ARG A 20 9.34 -2.21 25.15
C ARG A 20 8.05 -2.88 24.69
N LEU A 21 7.71 -2.77 23.39
CA LEU A 21 6.47 -3.29 22.84
C LEU A 21 6.54 -4.76 22.40
N ILE A 22 7.71 -5.41 22.46
CA ILE A 22 7.93 -6.76 21.92
C ILE A 22 6.90 -7.77 22.44
N ASN A 23 6.57 -7.73 23.74
CA ASN A 23 5.68 -8.70 24.40
C ASN A 23 4.34 -8.10 24.84
N VAL A 24 3.93 -6.95 24.31
CA VAL A 24 2.62 -6.33 24.57
C VAL A 24 1.84 -6.22 23.26
N SER A 25 1.33 -7.38 22.81
CA SER A 25 0.74 -7.59 21.48
C SER A 25 -0.40 -6.61 21.16
N GLY A 26 -1.21 -6.20 22.12
CA GLY A 26 -2.29 -5.23 21.92
C GLY A 26 -1.78 -3.82 21.62
N LYS A 27 -0.77 -3.37 22.38
CA LYS A 27 -0.13 -2.07 22.11
C LYS A 27 0.67 -2.07 20.82
N LEU A 28 1.37 -3.18 20.54
CA LEU A 28 2.13 -3.32 19.30
C LEU A 28 1.20 -3.34 18.08
N LEU A 29 0.04 -4.01 18.17
CA LEU A 29 -1.01 -3.93 17.15
C LEU A 29 -1.45 -2.47 16.93
N GLY A 30 -1.73 -1.74 18.01
CA GLY A 30 -2.09 -0.33 17.95
C GLY A 30 -1.04 0.53 17.23
N ALA A 31 0.25 0.32 17.53
CA ALA A 31 1.34 1.01 16.86
C ALA A 31 1.38 0.71 15.34
N HIS A 32 1.23 -0.56 14.93
CA HIS A 32 1.21 -0.94 13.52
C HIS A 32 0.01 -0.34 12.77
N VAL A 33 -1.19 -0.40 13.37
CA VAL A 33 -2.41 0.14 12.76
C VAL A 33 -2.35 1.67 12.66
N ALA A 34 -1.85 2.36 13.70
CA ALA A 34 -1.63 3.80 13.65
C ALA A 34 -0.62 4.19 12.56
N HIS A 35 0.49 3.44 12.45
CA HIS A 35 1.49 3.65 11.40
C HIS A 35 0.91 3.45 10.00
N ALA A 36 0.09 2.42 9.79
CA ALA A 36 -0.66 2.24 8.56
C ALA A 36 -1.58 3.44 8.27
N GLY A 37 -2.24 3.97 9.30
CA GLY A 37 -3.02 5.20 9.21
C GLY A 37 -2.20 6.39 8.71
N ILE A 38 -0.96 6.57 9.20
CA ILE A 38 -0.07 7.65 8.74
C ILE A 38 0.29 7.49 7.26
N MET A 39 0.62 6.27 6.81
CA MET A 39 0.93 6.03 5.40
C MET A 39 -0.27 6.35 4.50
N VAL A 40 -1.47 5.89 4.88
CA VAL A 40 -2.70 6.13 4.13
C VAL A 40 -3.11 7.61 4.17
N PHE A 41 -2.88 8.30 5.29
CA PHE A 41 -3.08 9.74 5.43
C PHE A 41 -2.20 10.51 4.46
N TRP A 42 -0.89 10.18 4.42
CA TRP A 42 0.05 10.82 3.50
C TRP A 42 -0.38 10.62 2.05
N THR A 43 -0.75 9.40 1.65
CA THR A 43 -1.23 9.13 0.29
C THR A 43 -2.44 10.00 -0.06
N GLY A 44 -3.43 10.09 0.84
CA GLY A 44 -4.63 10.90 0.62
C GLY A 44 -4.33 12.40 0.54
N ALA A 45 -3.64 12.93 1.55
CA ALA A 45 -3.31 14.34 1.65
C ALA A 45 -2.40 14.80 0.51
N MET A 46 -1.36 14.02 0.19
CA MET A 46 -0.42 14.34 -0.89
C MET A 46 -1.10 14.25 -2.25
N THR A 47 -1.98 13.27 -2.50
CA THR A 47 -2.74 13.20 -3.76
C THR A 47 -3.64 14.43 -3.92
N LEU A 48 -4.35 14.84 -2.87
CA LEU A 48 -5.19 16.04 -2.90
C LEU A 48 -4.36 17.33 -3.06
N PHE A 49 -3.16 17.37 -2.50
CA PHE A 49 -2.21 18.46 -2.71
C PHE A 49 -1.77 18.54 -4.17
N GLU A 50 -1.41 17.41 -4.81
CA GLU A 50 -1.03 17.40 -6.23
C GLU A 50 -2.22 17.84 -7.10
N VAL A 51 -3.43 17.35 -6.80
CA VAL A 51 -4.66 17.76 -7.53
C VAL A 51 -4.92 19.27 -7.40
N SER A 52 -4.68 19.86 -6.22
CA SER A 52 -4.90 21.31 -6.03
C SER A 52 -3.85 22.20 -6.69
N HIS A 53 -2.67 21.66 -6.98
CA HIS A 53 -1.57 22.37 -7.65
C HIS A 53 -1.44 22.01 -9.13
N PHE A 54 -2.31 21.15 -9.66
CA PHE A 54 -2.27 20.69 -11.04
C PHE A 54 -2.59 21.82 -12.03
N ILE A 55 -1.64 22.09 -12.93
CA ILE A 55 -1.77 23.01 -14.05
C ILE A 55 -1.91 22.15 -15.33
N PRO A 56 -3.09 22.12 -15.98
CA PRO A 56 -3.36 21.25 -17.14
C PRO A 56 -2.44 21.49 -18.34
N GLU A 57 -1.97 22.72 -18.53
CA GLU A 57 -1.15 23.12 -19.67
C GLU A 57 0.31 22.63 -19.57
N LYS A 58 0.69 22.03 -18.42
CA LYS A 58 2.05 21.57 -18.15
C LYS A 58 2.13 20.04 -18.05
N PRO A 59 3.21 19.41 -18.52
CA PRO A 59 3.45 18.00 -18.26
C PRO A 59 3.55 17.71 -16.74
N LEU A 60 3.11 16.53 -16.32
CA LEU A 60 3.15 16.13 -14.89
C LEU A 60 4.56 16.18 -14.29
N TYR A 61 5.56 15.78 -15.07
CA TYR A 61 6.96 15.70 -14.63
C TYR A 61 7.60 17.08 -14.40
N GLU A 62 7.03 18.17 -14.91
CA GLU A 62 7.52 19.53 -14.66
C GLU A 62 6.93 20.16 -13.40
N GLN A 63 5.97 19.49 -12.76
CA GLN A 63 5.19 20.03 -11.64
C GLN A 63 5.56 19.38 -10.29
N GLY A 64 6.56 18.48 -10.30
CA GLY A 64 7.03 17.80 -9.08
C GLY A 64 6.06 16.73 -8.56
N PHE A 65 5.15 16.24 -9.41
CA PHE A 65 4.19 15.22 -9.03
C PHE A 65 4.80 13.83 -9.04
N ILE A 66 4.45 13.05 -8.02
CA ILE A 66 4.82 11.65 -7.90
C ILE A 66 3.60 10.74 -7.79
N LEU A 67 2.45 11.21 -7.29
CA LEU A 67 1.27 10.35 -7.11
C LEU A 67 0.33 10.31 -8.32
N ILE A 68 -0.01 11.47 -8.90
CA ILE A 68 -0.81 11.55 -10.13
C ILE A 68 -0.20 10.71 -11.26
N PRO A 69 1.13 10.71 -11.51
CA PRO A 69 1.74 9.81 -12.49
C PRO A 69 1.45 8.31 -12.25
N HIS A 70 1.41 7.85 -10.99
CA HIS A 70 1.06 6.46 -10.68
C HIS A 70 -0.40 6.17 -11.04
N LEU A 71 -1.32 7.11 -10.76
CA LEU A 71 -2.74 6.97 -11.09
C LEU A 71 -2.99 7.03 -12.61
N ALA A 72 -2.28 7.91 -13.31
CA ALA A 72 -2.32 7.99 -14.77
C ALA A 72 -1.78 6.70 -15.41
N THR A 73 -0.73 6.10 -14.86
CA THR A 73 -0.22 4.78 -15.33
C THR A 73 -1.28 3.69 -15.21
N LEU A 74 -2.11 3.74 -14.16
CA LEU A 74 -3.26 2.83 -14.01
C LEU A 74 -4.41 3.14 -14.98
N GLY A 75 -4.27 4.12 -15.87
CA GLY A 75 -5.29 4.51 -16.85
C GLY A 75 -6.42 5.37 -16.27
N TRP A 76 -6.25 5.96 -15.09
CA TRP A 76 -7.23 6.91 -14.57
C TRP A 76 -6.95 8.31 -15.08
N GLY A 77 -8.00 8.99 -15.57
CA GLY A 77 -7.95 10.42 -15.89
C GLY A 77 -7.06 10.83 -17.06
N VAL A 78 -6.47 9.85 -17.76
CA VAL A 78 -5.53 10.04 -18.85
C VAL A 78 -6.11 9.50 -20.16
N GLY A 79 -5.78 10.15 -21.28
CA GLY A 79 -6.18 9.76 -22.63
C GLY A 79 -4.98 9.64 -23.59
N PRO A 80 -5.25 9.72 -24.90
CA PRO A 80 -4.21 9.61 -25.93
C PRO A 80 -3.04 10.58 -25.72
N GLY A 81 -1.82 10.12 -25.96
CA GLY A 81 -0.60 10.89 -25.78
C GLY A 81 -0.23 11.18 -24.31
N GLY A 82 -0.98 10.65 -23.35
CA GLY A 82 -0.75 10.89 -21.93
C GLY A 82 -1.38 12.18 -21.42
N GLU A 83 -2.31 12.78 -22.19
CA GLU A 83 -3.03 13.97 -21.80
C GLU A 83 -3.95 13.70 -20.62
N ILE A 84 -3.94 14.58 -19.61
CA ILE A 84 -4.84 14.48 -18.47
C ILE A 84 -6.19 15.08 -18.84
N VAL A 85 -7.16 14.21 -19.10
CA VAL A 85 -8.51 14.56 -19.56
C VAL A 85 -9.53 14.72 -18.43
N ASN A 86 -9.25 14.14 -17.25
CA ASN A 86 -10.15 14.24 -16.09
C ASN A 86 -9.41 14.05 -14.77
N THR A 87 -9.43 15.06 -13.90
CA THR A 87 -8.78 15.01 -12.57
C THR A 87 -9.66 14.43 -11.47
N TYR A 88 -10.95 14.22 -11.73
CA TYR A 88 -11.89 13.72 -10.72
C TYR A 88 -11.50 12.34 -10.14
N PRO A 89 -11.01 11.35 -10.92
CA PRO A 89 -10.51 10.10 -10.36
C PRO A 89 -9.38 10.30 -9.34
N TYR A 90 -8.48 11.27 -9.57
CA TYR A 90 -7.39 11.58 -8.65
C TYR A 90 -7.91 12.18 -7.35
N PHE A 91 -8.89 13.09 -7.44
CA PHE A 91 -9.59 13.61 -6.27
C PHE A 91 -10.26 12.49 -5.46
N VAL A 92 -10.96 11.57 -6.12
CA VAL A 92 -11.62 10.43 -5.46
C VAL A 92 -10.61 9.56 -4.74
N VAL A 93 -9.49 9.21 -5.38
CA VAL A 93 -8.42 8.42 -4.76
C VAL A 93 -7.88 9.13 -3.53
N GLY A 94 -7.57 10.43 -3.64
CA GLY A 94 -7.09 11.23 -2.52
C GLY A 94 -8.08 11.28 -1.35
N ALA A 95 -9.36 11.53 -1.63
CA ALA A 95 -10.42 11.61 -0.64
C ALA A 95 -10.68 10.27 0.07
N VAL A 96 -10.75 9.16 -0.68
CA VAL A 96 -10.96 7.82 -0.10
C VAL A 96 -9.81 7.46 0.84
N HIS A 97 -8.56 7.67 0.43
CA HIS A 97 -7.41 7.42 1.31
C HIS A 97 -7.45 8.32 2.55
N LEU A 98 -7.74 9.60 2.40
CA LEU A 98 -7.79 10.53 3.54
C LEU A 98 -8.86 10.10 4.57
N VAL A 99 -10.05 9.70 4.12
CA VAL A 99 -11.12 9.22 5.03
C VAL A 99 -10.74 7.87 5.66
N SER A 100 -10.22 6.92 4.88
CA SER A 100 -9.77 5.62 5.41
C SER A 100 -8.67 5.77 6.46
N SER A 101 -7.80 6.77 6.32
CA SER A 101 -6.74 7.04 7.29
C SER A 101 -7.27 7.39 8.68
N ALA A 102 -8.43 8.07 8.77
CA ALA A 102 -9.06 8.40 10.04
C ALA A 102 -9.55 7.14 10.77
N VAL A 103 -10.11 6.17 10.03
CA VAL A 103 -10.55 4.88 10.58
C VAL A 103 -9.36 4.10 11.13
N LEU A 104 -8.26 4.03 10.38
CA LEU A 104 -7.02 3.38 10.81
C LEU A 104 -6.40 4.09 12.02
N GLY A 105 -6.32 5.42 11.98
CA GLY A 105 -5.82 6.23 13.09
C GLY A 105 -6.62 6.00 14.38
N PHE A 106 -7.94 5.96 14.28
CA PHE A 106 -8.82 5.68 15.42
C PHE A 106 -8.55 4.29 16.01
N GLY A 107 -8.52 3.25 15.18
CA GLY A 107 -8.21 1.88 15.62
C GLY A 107 -6.82 1.78 16.25
N GLY A 108 -5.83 2.43 15.65
CA GLY A 108 -4.46 2.47 16.17
C GLY A 108 -4.34 3.14 17.54
N ILE A 109 -4.99 4.29 17.73
CA ILE A 109 -5.02 5.00 19.02
C ILE A 109 -5.75 4.17 20.07
N TYR A 110 -6.91 3.59 19.73
CA TYR A 110 -7.67 2.74 20.65
C TYR A 110 -6.81 1.58 21.16
N HIS A 111 -6.20 0.80 20.27
CA HIS A 111 -5.37 -0.35 20.67
C HIS A 111 -4.08 0.05 21.38
N SER A 112 -3.53 1.25 21.12
CA SER A 112 -2.32 1.71 21.80
C SER A 112 -2.57 2.17 23.24
N LEU A 113 -3.72 2.82 23.48
CA LEU A 113 -3.96 3.59 24.71
C LEU A 113 -5.08 3.03 25.60
N ILE A 114 -6.14 2.46 25.02
CA ILE A 114 -7.39 2.11 25.72
C ILE A 114 -7.61 0.60 25.77
N GLY A 115 -7.34 -0.10 24.66
CA GLY A 115 -7.50 -1.55 24.55
C GLY A 115 -6.55 -2.32 25.50
N PRO A 116 -6.74 -3.65 25.59
CA PRO A 116 -5.90 -4.49 26.44
C PRO A 116 -4.44 -4.46 25.98
N ASP A 117 -3.51 -4.50 26.92
CA ASP A 117 -2.06 -4.44 26.63
C ASP A 117 -1.56 -5.71 25.90
N THR A 118 -2.17 -6.86 26.21
CA THR A 118 -1.92 -8.18 25.65
C THR A 118 -3.23 -8.79 25.15
N LEU A 119 -3.16 -9.62 24.11
CA LEU A 119 -4.35 -10.21 23.46
C LEU A 119 -4.52 -11.70 23.78
N GLU A 120 -3.49 -12.34 24.34
CA GLU A 120 -3.37 -13.80 24.48
C GLU A 120 -4.46 -14.41 25.34
N GLU A 121 -4.84 -13.75 26.44
CA GLU A 121 -5.83 -14.28 27.39
C GLU A 121 -7.27 -14.02 26.93
N SER A 122 -7.56 -12.79 26.47
CA SER A 122 -8.92 -12.38 26.11
C SER A 122 -9.32 -12.79 24.69
N PHE A 123 -8.35 -12.89 23.78
CA PHE A 123 -8.58 -13.12 22.35
C PHE A 123 -7.56 -14.10 21.77
N PRO A 124 -7.64 -15.42 22.08
CA PRO A 124 -6.61 -16.40 21.69
C PRO A 124 -6.34 -16.50 20.18
N PHE A 125 -7.35 -16.21 19.35
CA PHE A 125 -7.18 -16.14 17.90
C PHE A 125 -6.25 -14.99 17.46
N PHE A 126 -6.28 -13.85 18.15
CA PHE A 126 -5.46 -12.68 17.83
C PHE A 126 -4.16 -12.60 18.65
N GLY A 127 -4.10 -13.20 19.83
CA GLY A 127 -2.88 -13.31 20.63
C GLY A 127 -1.83 -14.23 19.99
N TYR A 128 -0.56 -13.97 20.29
CA TYR A 128 0.56 -14.73 19.75
C TYR A 128 1.80 -14.72 20.66
N ASP A 129 2.63 -15.75 20.54
CA ASP A 129 4.00 -15.76 21.05
C ASP A 129 4.95 -15.81 19.84
N TRP A 130 5.96 -14.94 19.80
CA TRP A 130 7.01 -14.95 18.77
C TRP A 130 7.71 -16.31 18.61
N ARG A 131 7.69 -17.14 19.67
CA ARG A 131 8.27 -18.49 19.68
C ARG A 131 7.34 -19.55 19.12
N ASP A 132 6.03 -19.27 19.03
CA ASP A 132 5.08 -20.18 18.40
C ASP A 132 5.23 -20.10 16.87
N LYS A 133 6.02 -21.03 16.35
CA LYS A 133 6.29 -21.15 14.92
C LYS A 133 5.02 -21.33 14.09
N ASN A 134 4.04 -22.07 14.60
CA ASN A 134 2.80 -22.33 13.88
C ASN A 134 1.92 -21.08 13.83
N LYS A 135 1.85 -20.33 14.92
CA LYS A 135 1.14 -19.04 14.93
C LYS A 135 1.80 -18.03 13.99
N MET A 136 3.13 -17.95 13.99
CA MET A 136 3.87 -17.06 13.10
C MET A 136 3.66 -17.39 11.62
N THR A 137 3.72 -18.67 11.23
CA THR A 137 3.43 -19.08 9.84
C THR A 137 1.97 -18.90 9.45
N SER A 138 1.04 -19.06 10.39
CA SER A 138 -0.39 -18.79 10.15
C SER A 138 -0.64 -17.32 9.85
N ILE A 139 -0.07 -16.41 10.65
CA ILE A 139 -0.17 -14.96 10.43
C ILE A 139 0.48 -14.60 9.08
N LEU A 140 1.67 -15.12 8.79
CA LEU A 140 2.34 -14.93 7.50
C LEU A 140 1.46 -15.39 6.33
N GLY A 141 0.89 -16.59 6.40
CA GLY A 141 0.04 -17.16 5.36
C GLY A 141 -1.17 -16.29 5.04
N ILE A 142 -1.83 -15.73 6.06
CA ILE A 142 -2.97 -14.82 5.88
C ILE A 142 -2.52 -13.54 5.15
N HIS A 143 -1.38 -12.95 5.54
CA HIS A 143 -0.86 -11.77 4.84
C HIS A 143 -0.49 -12.06 3.38
N LEU A 144 0.08 -13.24 3.09
CA LEU A 144 0.39 -13.66 1.72
C LEU A 144 -0.88 -13.78 0.86
N ILE A 145 -1.99 -14.24 1.43
CA ILE A 145 -3.29 -14.26 0.73
C ILE A 145 -3.72 -12.83 0.37
N PHE A 146 -3.67 -11.89 1.31
CA PHE A 146 -4.04 -10.48 1.03
C PHE A 146 -3.11 -9.83 0.00
N LEU A 147 -1.81 -10.11 0.03
CA LEU A 147 -0.87 -9.64 -1.00
C LEU A 147 -1.20 -10.24 -2.37
N GLY A 148 -1.53 -11.53 -2.44
CA GLY A 148 -1.99 -12.19 -3.65
C GLY A 148 -3.26 -11.58 -4.21
N LEU A 149 -4.24 -11.26 -3.35
CA LEU A 149 -5.46 -10.54 -3.75
C LEU A 149 -5.13 -9.14 -4.29
N GLY A 150 -4.20 -8.41 -3.66
CA GLY A 150 -3.71 -7.12 -4.15
C GLY A 150 -3.11 -7.20 -5.55
N ALA A 151 -2.28 -8.20 -5.83
CA ALA A 151 -1.73 -8.44 -7.16
C ALA A 151 -2.84 -8.77 -8.19
N LEU A 152 -3.84 -9.56 -7.81
CA LEU A 152 -4.98 -9.88 -8.67
C LEU A 152 -5.91 -8.68 -8.91
N LEU A 153 -6.02 -7.72 -7.99
CA LEU A 153 -6.76 -6.48 -8.23
C LEU A 153 -6.12 -5.65 -9.37
N PHE A 154 -4.79 -5.63 -9.46
CA PHE A 154 -4.09 -5.00 -10.59
C PHE A 154 -4.41 -5.72 -11.92
N VAL A 155 -4.41 -7.06 -11.91
CA VAL A 155 -4.82 -7.86 -13.09
C VAL A 155 -6.26 -7.57 -13.50
N ALA A 156 -7.19 -7.55 -12.54
CA ALA A 156 -8.60 -7.24 -12.78
C ALA A 156 -8.78 -5.82 -13.36
N ARG A 157 -7.98 -4.85 -12.88
CA ARG A 157 -7.96 -3.48 -13.40
C ARG A 157 -7.54 -3.41 -14.87
N ALA A 158 -6.55 -4.19 -15.26
CA ALA A 158 -5.93 -4.18 -16.59
C ALA A 158 -6.72 -4.97 -17.64
N MET A 159 -7.31 -6.12 -17.26
CA MET A 159 -8.04 -7.00 -18.18
C MET A 159 -9.46 -6.49 -18.44
N SER A 160 -10.03 -6.81 -19.60
CA SER A 160 -11.44 -6.57 -19.92
C SER A 160 -12.37 -7.61 -19.25
N GLY A 161 -13.69 -7.39 -19.32
CA GLY A 161 -14.69 -8.40 -18.97
C GLY A 161 -14.99 -8.60 -17.48
N ASN A 162 -14.54 -7.72 -16.59
CA ASN A 162 -14.88 -7.77 -15.16
C ASN A 162 -15.33 -6.40 -14.62
N VAL A 163 -15.84 -6.38 -13.38
CA VAL A 163 -16.41 -5.17 -12.76
C VAL A 163 -15.37 -4.09 -12.41
N PHE A 164 -14.08 -4.43 -12.43
CA PHE A 164 -12.96 -3.54 -12.15
C PHE A 164 -12.17 -3.16 -13.41
N SER A 165 -12.63 -3.56 -14.60
CA SER A 165 -11.94 -3.33 -15.87
C SER A 165 -11.95 -1.85 -16.29
N PHE A 166 -10.79 -1.19 -16.27
CA PHE A 166 -10.63 0.07 -17.02
C PHE A 166 -9.30 0.20 -17.80
N GLY A 167 -8.54 -0.89 -17.98
CA GLY A 167 -7.29 -0.91 -18.75
C GLY A 167 -6.09 -0.29 -18.03
N LEU A 168 -4.96 -0.16 -18.72
CA LEU A 168 -3.77 0.54 -18.26
C LEU A 168 -3.32 1.52 -19.34
N TYR A 169 -2.60 2.57 -18.96
CA TYR A 169 -1.94 3.43 -19.93
C TYR A 169 -0.75 2.69 -20.56
N ASP A 170 -0.80 2.46 -21.87
CA ASP A 170 0.28 1.83 -22.63
C ASP A 170 0.96 2.85 -23.54
N THR A 171 2.19 3.22 -23.20
CA THR A 171 3.01 4.11 -24.03
C THR A 171 3.40 3.49 -25.39
N TRP A 172 3.27 2.16 -25.55
CA TRP A 172 3.59 1.41 -26.76
C TRP A 172 2.35 1.08 -27.60
N ALA A 173 1.19 1.66 -27.29
CA ALA A 173 -0.01 1.46 -28.09
C ALA A 173 0.21 1.89 -29.56
N PRO A 174 -0.26 1.11 -30.56
CA PRO A 174 -0.10 1.46 -31.96
C PRO A 174 -0.75 2.80 -32.31
N GLY A 175 0.01 3.71 -32.91
CA GLY A 175 -0.46 5.06 -33.24
C GLY A 175 -0.20 6.13 -32.16
N GLY A 176 0.40 5.75 -31.03
CA GLY A 176 0.71 6.63 -29.90
C GLY A 176 0.14 6.09 -28.60
N GLY A 177 0.72 6.49 -27.47
CA GLY A 177 0.32 5.97 -26.16
C GLY A 177 -1.14 6.25 -25.82
N ASP A 178 -1.85 5.28 -25.26
CA ASP A 178 -3.26 5.40 -24.88
C ASP A 178 -3.64 4.37 -23.80
N VAL A 179 -4.80 4.55 -23.17
CA VAL A 179 -5.37 3.55 -22.26
C VAL A 179 -5.94 2.39 -23.05
N ARG A 180 -5.52 1.17 -22.70
CA ARG A 180 -6.05 -0.05 -23.33
C ARG A 180 -6.25 -1.19 -22.35
N PHE A 181 -7.14 -2.11 -22.72
CA PHE A 181 -7.28 -3.39 -22.05
C PHE A 181 -6.17 -4.36 -22.44
N ILE A 182 -5.83 -5.24 -21.50
CA ILE A 182 -4.89 -6.34 -21.71
C ILE A 182 -5.68 -7.64 -21.83
N ASP A 183 -6.06 -8.03 -23.04
CA ASP A 183 -6.87 -9.24 -23.25
C ASP A 183 -6.04 -10.53 -23.28
N ASN A 184 -4.75 -10.41 -23.60
CA ASN A 184 -3.83 -11.54 -23.77
C ASN A 184 -2.57 -11.37 -22.90
N PRO A 185 -2.67 -11.49 -21.56
CA PRO A 185 -1.50 -11.43 -20.70
C PRO A 185 -0.57 -12.63 -20.97
N THR A 186 0.75 -12.41 -20.86
CA THR A 186 1.71 -13.49 -20.98
C THR A 186 1.59 -14.44 -19.80
N ILE A 187 1.22 -15.70 -20.06
CA ILE A 187 1.13 -16.77 -19.04
C ILE A 187 2.23 -17.82 -19.16
N ASN A 188 3.12 -17.70 -20.15
CA ASN A 188 4.21 -18.65 -20.36
C ASN A 188 5.24 -18.51 -19.22
N PRO A 189 5.43 -19.55 -18.38
CA PRO A 189 6.32 -19.46 -17.22
C PRO A 189 7.78 -19.26 -17.61
N PHE A 190 8.22 -19.75 -18.77
CA PHE A 190 9.60 -19.55 -19.23
C PHE A 190 9.91 -18.09 -19.56
N ILE A 191 8.90 -17.35 -20.04
CA ILE A 191 9.04 -15.91 -20.27
C ILE A 191 9.03 -15.16 -18.94
N ILE A 192 8.06 -15.45 -18.06
CA ILE A 192 7.90 -14.78 -16.77
C ILE A 192 9.13 -14.98 -15.88
N PHE A 193 9.53 -16.24 -15.63
CA PHE A 193 10.70 -16.54 -14.81
C PHE A 193 12.01 -16.23 -15.54
N GLY A 194 11.99 -16.14 -16.87
CA GLY A 194 13.14 -15.69 -17.66
C GLY A 194 13.66 -14.32 -17.21
N TYR A 195 12.77 -13.37 -16.89
CA TYR A 195 13.15 -12.06 -16.33
C TYR A 195 13.89 -12.19 -15.00
N VAL A 196 13.41 -13.05 -14.08
CA VAL A 196 14.03 -13.24 -12.75
C VAL A 196 15.50 -13.66 -12.84
N PHE A 197 15.87 -14.39 -13.90
CA PHE A 197 17.23 -14.90 -14.10
C PHE A 197 18.08 -14.08 -15.09
N LYS A 198 17.58 -12.93 -15.56
CA LYS A 198 18.38 -12.02 -16.39
C LYS A 198 19.52 -11.39 -15.57
N SER A 199 20.59 -11.08 -16.28
CA SER A 199 21.72 -10.34 -15.72
C SER A 199 21.28 -8.92 -15.32
N PRO A 200 21.78 -8.40 -14.18
CA PRO A 200 21.51 -7.02 -13.76
C PRO A 200 22.40 -5.99 -14.46
N PHE A 201 23.28 -6.42 -15.39
CA PHE A 201 24.21 -5.52 -16.08
C PHE A 201 23.59 -4.90 -17.34
N GLY A 202 24.29 -3.89 -17.88
CA GLY A 202 23.83 -3.12 -19.05
C GLY A 202 23.57 -4.01 -20.27
N GLY A 203 22.40 -3.82 -20.89
CA GLY A 203 21.93 -4.61 -22.04
C GLY A 203 20.89 -5.69 -21.67
N ASP A 204 20.86 -6.15 -20.43
CA ASP A 204 19.89 -7.16 -19.95
C ASP A 204 18.87 -6.56 -18.99
N GLY A 205 19.35 -5.92 -17.92
CA GLY A 205 18.55 -5.06 -17.05
C GLY A 205 17.59 -5.76 -16.08
N TRP A 206 17.82 -7.05 -15.76
CA TRP A 206 17.00 -7.89 -14.86
C TRP A 206 15.48 -7.82 -15.12
#